data_AF-A0A416EJF3-F1
#
_entry.id   AF-A0A416EJF3-F1
#
_cell.length_a   1.000
_cell.length_b   1.000
_cell.length_c   1.000
_cell.angle_alpha   90.00
_cell.angle_beta   90.00
_cell.angle_gamma   90.00
#
_symmetry.space_group_name_H-M   'P 1'
#
loop_
_entity.id
_entity.type
_entity.pdbx_description
1 polymer ?
#
loop_
_entity_poly.entity_id
_entity_poly.type
_entity_poly.pdbx_seq_one_letter_code
_entity_poly.pdbx_strand_id
1 'polypeptide(L)'
;MDSTRAIAGKGLFYVFVGQIVSLFTFIPFLGGFVGLAALIISIYGFYTMSKADNDYNTAFILTIVNLVITLIHMFAFKSGLMNLVVTVANTALSFLVVYYVCTASAALLQGVDDGLVNRAGLIWKMYLVCTVILIVCQILSYIPIINILAAIAAFLTAIVQLVASILYLIFLWSSQKTLQGK
;
A
#
# COMPACT_ATOMS: atom_id res chain seq x y z
N MET A 1 -25.46 -9.43 -0.09
CA MET A 1 -24.16 -9.31 0.63
C MET A 1 -23.11 -10.25 0.07
N ASP A 2 -23.44 -11.47 -0.35
CA ASP A 2 -22.43 -12.43 -0.85
C ASP A 2 -21.79 -12.03 -2.19
N SER A 3 -22.55 -11.42 -3.11
CA SER A 3 -21.99 -10.92 -4.38
C SER A 3 -20.90 -9.85 -4.15
N THR A 4 -21.14 -8.92 -3.23
CA THR A 4 -20.17 -7.86 -2.86
C THR A 4 -18.89 -8.45 -2.26
N ARG A 5 -19.03 -9.42 -1.35
CA ARG A 5 -17.89 -10.11 -0.71
C ARG A 5 -17.07 -10.91 -1.72
N ALA A 6 -17.72 -11.60 -2.64
CA ALA A 6 -17.05 -12.35 -3.70
C ALA A 6 -16.28 -11.44 -4.67
N ILE A 7 -16.85 -10.28 -5.04
CA ILE A 7 -16.17 -9.27 -5.88
C ILE A 7 -14.95 -8.71 -5.15
N ALA A 8 -15.11 -8.30 -3.89
CA ALA A 8 -14.00 -7.80 -3.07
C ALA A 8 -12.90 -8.87 -2.93
N GLY A 9 -13.24 -10.11 -2.58
CA GLY A 9 -12.29 -11.20 -2.44
C GLY A 9 -11.48 -11.47 -3.70
N LYS A 10 -12.10 -11.42 -4.89
CA LYS A 10 -11.38 -11.52 -6.18
C LYS A 10 -10.43 -10.35 -6.40
N GLY A 11 -10.87 -9.12 -6.10
CA GLY A 11 -10.04 -7.93 -6.20
C GLY A 11 -8.82 -7.96 -5.26
N LEU A 12 -9.00 -8.40 -4.01
CA LEU A 12 -7.91 -8.61 -3.05
C LEU A 12 -6.89 -9.63 -3.56
N PHE A 13 -7.35 -10.71 -4.21
CA PHE A 13 -6.45 -11.70 -4.82
C PHE A 13 -5.58 -11.09 -5.93
N TYR A 14 -6.16 -10.28 -6.81
CA TYR A 14 -5.37 -9.59 -7.84
C TYR A 14 -4.34 -8.65 -7.22
N VAL A 15 -4.69 -7.87 -6.19
CA VAL A 15 -3.69 -7.01 -5.50
C VAL A 15 -2.60 -7.85 -4.84
N PHE A 16 -2.95 -8.97 -4.20
CA PHE A 16 -1.97 -9.89 -3.62
C PHE A 16 -1.01 -10.45 -4.68
N VAL A 17 -1.53 -10.91 -5.82
CA VAL A 17 -0.71 -11.40 -6.94
C VAL A 17 0.17 -10.27 -7.48
N GLY A 18 -0.38 -9.07 -7.67
CA GLY A 18 0.38 -7.91 -8.13
C GLY A 18 1.54 -7.56 -7.20
N GLN A 19 1.32 -7.58 -5.88
CA GLN A 19 2.38 -7.36 -4.89
C GLN A 19 3.44 -8.46 -4.93
N ILE A 20 3.07 -9.74 -5.04
CA ILE A 20 4.05 -10.83 -5.19
C ILE A 20 4.87 -10.69 -6.47
N VAL A 21 4.21 -10.42 -7.60
CA VAL A 21 4.88 -10.21 -8.89
C VAL A 21 5.83 -9.02 -8.80
N SER A 22 5.45 -7.97 -8.07
CA SER A 22 6.31 -6.80 -7.86
C SER A 22 7.62 -7.12 -7.12
N LEU A 23 7.66 -8.16 -6.27
CA LEU A 23 8.90 -8.57 -5.59
C LEU A 23 9.97 -9.10 -6.56
N PHE A 24 9.56 -9.63 -7.72
CA PHE A 24 10.49 -10.12 -8.75
C PHE A 24 11.06 -8.99 -9.63
N THR A 25 10.68 -7.73 -9.40
CA THR A 25 11.21 -6.57 -10.16
C THR A 25 12.69 -6.29 -9.91
N PHE A 26 13.29 -6.87 -8.88
CA PHE A 26 14.72 -6.71 -8.58
C PHE A 26 15.64 -7.29 -9.69
N ILE A 27 15.12 -8.18 -10.55
CA ILE A 27 15.88 -8.80 -11.64
C ILE A 27 16.16 -7.75 -12.74
N PRO A 28 17.43 -7.34 -12.98
CA PRO A 28 17.74 -6.19 -13.84
C PRO A 28 17.22 -6.27 -15.29
N PHE A 29 17.14 -7.48 -15.86
CA PHE A 29 16.73 -7.69 -17.26
C PHE A 29 15.23 -7.94 -17.44
N LEU A 30 14.54 -8.47 -16.42
CA LEU A 30 13.11 -8.79 -16.48
C LEU A 30 12.24 -7.81 -15.68
N GLY A 31 12.87 -7.01 -14.81
CA GLY A 31 12.18 -6.17 -13.83
C GLY A 31 11.27 -5.11 -14.45
N GLY A 32 11.63 -4.58 -15.63
CA GLY A 32 10.78 -3.63 -16.35
C GLY A 32 9.45 -4.24 -16.79
N PHE A 33 9.47 -5.40 -17.44
CA PHE A 33 8.25 -6.09 -17.89
C PHE A 33 7.43 -6.63 -16.72
N VAL A 34 8.11 -7.21 -15.72
CA VAL A 34 7.47 -7.74 -14.51
C VAL A 34 6.82 -6.62 -13.70
N GLY A 35 7.47 -5.45 -13.61
CA GLY A 35 6.95 -4.29 -12.89
C GLY A 35 5.70 -3.72 -13.54
N LEU A 36 5.69 -3.63 -14.87
CA LEU A 36 4.49 -3.24 -15.62
C LEU A 36 3.34 -4.24 -15.42
N ALA A 37 3.62 -5.54 -15.49
CA ALA A 37 2.62 -6.57 -15.24
C ALA A 37 2.05 -6.49 -13.81
N ALA A 38 2.91 -6.34 -12.80
CA ALA A 38 2.51 -6.18 -11.39
C ALA A 38 1.60 -4.97 -11.19
N LEU A 39 1.92 -3.85 -11.85
CA LEU A 39 1.17 -2.61 -11.78
C LEU A 39 -0.22 -2.77 -12.43
N ILE A 40 -0.29 -3.37 -13.62
CA ILE A 40 -1.56 -3.62 -14.33
C ILE A 40 -2.46 -4.55 -13.49
N ILE A 41 -1.91 -5.63 -12.95
CA ILE A 41 -2.65 -6.58 -12.11
C ILE A 41 -3.16 -5.89 -10.84
N SER A 42 -2.32 -5.09 -10.18
CA SER A 42 -2.71 -4.36 -8.97
C SER A 42 -3.85 -3.36 -9.26
N ILE A 43 -3.74 -2.58 -10.34
CA ILE A 43 -4.79 -1.64 -10.76
C ILE A 43 -6.09 -2.38 -11.08
N TYR A 44 -6.02 -3.52 -11.78
CA TYR A 44 -7.20 -4.34 -12.05
C TYR A 44 -7.84 -4.89 -10.76
N GLY A 45 -7.02 -5.24 -9.77
CA GLY A 45 -7.48 -5.62 -8.44
C GLY A 45 -8.22 -4.48 -7.74
N PHE A 46 -7.64 -3.28 -7.69
CA PHE A 46 -8.30 -2.10 -7.13
C PHE A 46 -9.58 -1.71 -7.88
N TYR A 47 -9.58 -1.79 -9.21
CA TYR A 47 -10.78 -1.56 -10.01
C TYR A 47 -11.89 -2.56 -9.65
N THR A 48 -11.54 -3.84 -9.48
CA THR A 48 -12.50 -4.87 -9.08
C THR A 48 -13.05 -4.59 -7.67
N MET A 49 -12.19 -4.23 -6.71
CA MET A 49 -12.60 -3.87 -5.35
C MET A 49 -13.47 -2.60 -5.32
N SER A 50 -13.20 -1.61 -6.18
CA SER A 50 -13.95 -0.35 -6.25
C SER A 50 -15.44 -0.51 -6.56
N LYS A 51 -15.83 -1.67 -7.13
CA LYS A 51 -17.22 -2.02 -7.42
C LYS A 51 -17.94 -2.65 -6.22
N ALA A 52 -17.19 -3.07 -5.21
CA ALA A 52 -17.75 -3.73 -4.03
C ALA A 52 -18.17 -2.71 -2.96
N ASP A 53 -17.33 -1.69 -2.69
CA ASP A 53 -17.59 -0.71 -1.63
C ASP A 53 -17.04 0.68 -2.01
N ASN A 54 -17.62 1.73 -1.42
CA ASN A 54 -17.20 3.12 -1.63
C ASN A 54 -15.80 3.40 -1.03
N ASP A 55 -15.44 2.73 0.07
CA ASP A 55 -14.10 2.85 0.65
C ASP A 55 -13.03 2.27 -0.29
N TYR A 56 -13.33 1.18 -0.99
CA TYR A 56 -12.45 0.65 -2.04
C TYR A 56 -12.37 1.56 -3.26
N ASN A 57 -13.45 2.27 -3.59
CA ASN A 57 -13.43 3.27 -4.65
C ASN A 57 -12.46 4.40 -4.31
N THR A 58 -12.47 4.86 -3.06
CA THR A 58 -11.52 5.84 -2.56
C THR A 58 -10.08 5.31 -2.63
N ALA A 59 -9.83 4.07 -2.17
CA ALA A 59 -8.50 3.44 -2.29
C ALA A 59 -8.00 3.35 -3.74
N PHE A 60 -8.90 3.02 -4.68
CA PHE A 60 -8.59 2.98 -6.11
C PHE A 60 -8.21 4.36 -6.65
N ILE A 61 -9.02 5.39 -6.38
CA ILE A 61 -8.74 6.77 -6.83
C ILE A 61 -7.41 7.25 -6.27
N LEU A 62 -7.14 7.02 -4.98
CA LEU A 62 -5.87 7.40 -4.35
C LEU A 62 -4.67 6.69 -4.98
N THR A 63 -4.83 5.41 -5.38
CA THR A 63 -3.78 4.66 -6.09
C THR A 63 -3.48 5.29 -7.44
N ILE A 64 -4.50 5.68 -8.20
CA ILE A 64 -4.33 6.36 -9.49
C ILE A 64 -3.68 7.74 -9.31
N VAL A 65 -4.13 8.53 -8.34
CA VAL A 65 -3.54 9.83 -8.02
C VAL A 65 -2.06 9.68 -7.64
N ASN A 66 -1.74 8.72 -6.75
CA ASN A 66 -0.37 8.43 -6.34
C ASN A 66 0.51 8.01 -7.52
N LEU A 67 -0.02 7.20 -8.43
CA LEU A 67 0.69 6.81 -9.66
C LEU A 67 1.00 8.01 -10.54
N VAL A 68 0.02 8.88 -10.80
CA VAL A 68 0.21 10.09 -11.63
C VAL A 68 1.26 11.00 -10.99
N ILE A 69 1.19 11.24 -9.68
CA ILE A 69 2.18 12.04 -8.95
C ILE A 69 3.56 11.41 -9.05
N THR A 70 3.67 10.08 -8.89
CA THR A 70 4.94 9.35 -9.00
C THR A 70 5.56 9.50 -10.39
N LEU A 71 4.75 9.40 -11.45
CA LEU A 71 5.22 9.61 -12.83
C LEU A 71 5.69 11.04 -13.05
N ILE A 72 4.94 12.04 -12.58
CA ILE A 72 5.36 13.46 -12.67
C ILE A 72 6.67 13.69 -11.90
N HIS A 73 6.78 13.13 -10.69
CA HIS A 73 7.96 13.25 -9.85
C HIS A 73 9.21 12.72 -10.55
N MET A 74 9.11 11.59 -11.27
CA MET A 74 10.23 10.99 -12.02
C MET A 74 10.86 11.96 -13.04
N PHE A 75 10.06 12.82 -13.65
CA PHE A 75 10.53 13.73 -14.72
C PHE A 75 10.74 15.18 -14.25
N ALA A 76 9.92 15.70 -13.33
CA ALA A 76 9.85 17.14 -13.06
C ALA A 76 10.60 17.61 -11.80
N PHE A 77 10.63 16.83 -10.72
CA PHE A 77 11.02 17.34 -9.39
C PHE A 77 12.16 16.52 -8.77
N LYS A 78 13.38 16.62 -9.31
CA LYS A 78 14.52 15.82 -8.83
C LYS A 78 15.18 16.35 -7.55
N SER A 79 15.06 17.63 -7.23
CA SER A 79 15.69 18.23 -6.04
C SER A 79 14.93 19.46 -5.54
N GLY A 80 15.19 19.84 -4.28
CA GLY A 80 14.61 21.03 -3.64
C GLY A 80 13.36 20.75 -2.81
N LEU A 81 12.73 21.81 -2.33
CA LEU A 81 11.59 21.74 -1.40
C LEU A 81 10.35 21.11 -2.04
N MET A 82 10.16 21.28 -3.36
CA MET A 82 9.06 20.64 -4.09
C MET A 82 9.17 19.11 -4.11
N ASN A 83 10.39 18.56 -4.19
CA ASN A 83 10.63 17.11 -4.07
C ASN A 83 10.22 16.63 -2.66
N LEU A 84 10.60 17.35 -1.61
CA LEU A 84 10.20 17.00 -0.25
C LEU A 84 8.67 16.96 -0.09
N VAL A 85 7.97 18.00 -0.55
CA VAL A 85 6.49 18.06 -0.48
C VAL A 85 5.85 16.90 -1.24
N VAL A 86 6.32 16.63 -2.47
CA VAL A 86 5.81 15.52 -3.29
C VAL A 86 6.10 14.16 -2.64
N THR A 87 7.28 13.98 -2.05
CA THR A 87 7.66 12.74 -1.37
C THR A 87 6.82 12.49 -0.12
N VAL A 88 6.61 13.53 0.70
CA VAL A 88 5.71 13.46 1.87
C VAL A 88 4.28 13.14 1.44
N ALA A 89 3.78 13.79 0.39
CA ALA A 89 2.45 13.54 -0.16
C ALA A 89 2.29 12.09 -0.66
N ASN A 90 3.25 11.56 -1.44
CA ASN A 90 3.24 10.16 -1.88
C ASN A 90 3.27 9.18 -0.70
N THR A 91 4.03 9.49 0.35
CA THR A 91 4.11 8.66 1.56
C THR A 91 2.76 8.63 2.29
N ALA A 92 2.09 9.78 2.42
CA ALA A 92 0.76 9.87 3.02
C ALA A 92 -0.33 9.20 2.16
N LEU A 93 -0.29 9.37 0.84
CA LEU A 93 -1.20 8.71 -0.10
C LEU A 93 -1.06 7.19 -0.04
N SER A 94 0.18 6.69 -0.01
CA SER A 94 0.46 5.24 0.10
C SER A 94 -0.12 4.67 1.40
N PHE A 95 -0.02 5.41 2.50
CA PHE A 95 -0.67 5.05 3.76
C PHE A 95 -2.20 5.03 3.64
N LEU A 96 -2.80 6.08 3.06
CA LEU A 96 -4.25 6.18 2.89
C LEU A 96 -4.80 5.00 2.07
N VAL A 97 -4.12 4.59 1.00
CA VAL A 97 -4.52 3.41 0.21
C VAL A 97 -4.59 2.16 1.10
N VAL A 98 -3.54 1.89 1.90
CA VAL A 98 -3.52 0.74 2.82
C VAL A 98 -4.61 0.86 3.88
N TYR A 99 -4.80 2.05 4.45
CA TYR A 99 -5.84 2.33 5.43
C TYR A 99 -7.23 1.99 4.88
N TYR A 100 -7.60 2.55 3.73
CA TYR A 100 -8.91 2.29 3.12
C TYR A 100 -9.11 0.82 2.74
N VAL A 101 -8.07 0.15 2.22
CA VAL A 101 -8.15 -1.29 1.94
C VAL A 101 -8.39 -2.09 3.23
N CYS A 102 -7.66 -1.80 4.30
CA CYS A 102 -7.78 -2.50 5.58
C CYS A 102 -9.15 -2.24 6.23
N THR A 103 -9.64 -1.00 6.24
CA THR A 103 -10.96 -0.67 6.84
C THR A 103 -12.10 -1.24 6.03
N ALA A 104 -12.07 -1.14 4.70
CA ALA A 104 -13.08 -1.73 3.82
C ALA A 104 -13.11 -3.26 3.94
N SER A 105 -11.92 -3.89 3.98
CA SER A 105 -11.81 -5.34 4.18
C SER A 105 -12.36 -5.75 5.55
N ALA A 106 -12.02 -5.00 6.61
CA ALA A 106 -12.51 -5.26 7.96
C ALA A 106 -14.04 -5.13 8.05
N ALA A 107 -14.64 -4.13 7.41
CA ALA A 107 -16.08 -3.96 7.37
C ALA A 107 -16.78 -5.16 6.71
N LEU A 108 -16.20 -5.70 5.62
CA LEU A 108 -16.75 -6.88 4.95
C LEU A 108 -16.60 -8.18 5.75
N LEU A 109 -15.55 -8.26 6.57
CA LEU A 109 -15.22 -9.39 7.44
C LEU A 109 -15.92 -9.34 8.81
N GLN A 110 -16.55 -8.21 9.15
CA GLN A 110 -17.29 -8.06 10.40
C GLN A 110 -18.44 -9.09 10.46
N GLY A 111 -18.52 -9.84 11.56
CA GLY A 111 -19.47 -10.95 11.72
C GLY A 111 -19.13 -12.21 10.91
N VAL A 112 -17.97 -12.24 10.24
CA VAL A 112 -17.42 -13.43 9.58
C VAL A 112 -16.18 -13.94 10.31
N ASP A 113 -15.21 -13.05 10.57
CA ASP A 113 -13.96 -13.36 11.27
C ASP A 113 -13.43 -12.11 12.00
N ASP A 114 -13.77 -12.00 13.29
CA ASP A 114 -13.35 -10.87 14.14
C ASP A 114 -11.83 -10.85 14.40
N GLY A 115 -11.16 -12.00 14.26
CA GLY A 115 -9.71 -12.10 14.38
C GLY A 115 -9.01 -11.35 13.25
N LEU A 116 -9.51 -11.48 12.02
CA LEU A 116 -9.01 -10.73 10.87
C LEU A 116 -9.32 -9.23 10.96
N VAL A 117 -10.49 -8.85 11.47
CA VAL A 117 -10.86 -7.44 11.70
C VAL A 117 -9.87 -6.77 12.65
N ASN A 118 -9.53 -7.44 13.77
CA ASN A 118 -8.53 -6.93 14.71
C ASN A 118 -7.14 -6.83 14.06
N ARG A 119 -6.76 -7.80 13.21
CA ARG A 119 -5.49 -7.75 12.47
C ARG A 119 -5.44 -6.60 11.48
N ALA A 120 -6.50 -6.34 10.73
CA ALA A 120 -6.59 -5.17 9.87
C ALA A 120 -6.34 -3.89 10.68
N GLY A 121 -6.94 -3.81 11.87
CA GLY A 121 -6.74 -2.76 12.86
C GLY A 121 -5.27 -2.54 13.25
N LEU A 122 -4.54 -3.62 13.51
CA LEU A 122 -3.13 -3.57 13.87
C LEU A 122 -2.24 -3.16 12.69
N ILE A 123 -2.55 -3.65 11.48
CA ILE A 123 -1.75 -3.39 10.27
C ILE A 123 -1.79 -1.91 9.92
N TRP A 124 -2.97 -1.30 9.82
CA TRP A 124 -3.05 0.12 9.46
C TRP A 124 -2.40 1.01 10.54
N LYS A 125 -2.54 0.68 11.83
CA LYS A 125 -1.87 1.42 12.92
C LYS A 125 -0.35 1.34 12.81
N MET A 126 0.20 0.17 12.49
CA MET A 126 1.64 -0.01 12.27
C MET A 126 2.11 0.80 11.06
N TYR A 127 1.35 0.77 9.97
CA TYR A 127 1.61 1.60 8.79
C TYR A 127 1.56 3.10 9.11
N LEU A 128 0.62 3.55 9.95
CA LEU A 128 0.53 4.95 10.38
C LEU A 128 1.79 5.38 11.12
N VAL A 129 2.21 4.59 12.11
CA VAL A 129 3.43 4.88 12.89
C VAL A 129 4.65 4.94 11.97
N CYS A 130 4.76 4.00 11.03
CA CYS A 130 5.82 3.96 10.02
C CYS A 130 5.82 5.22 9.14
N THR A 131 4.66 5.61 8.62
CA THR A 131 4.50 6.81 7.79
C THR A 131 4.86 8.09 8.55
N VAL A 132 4.47 8.22 9.81
CA VAL A 132 4.84 9.38 10.64
C VAL A 132 6.36 9.45 10.83
N ILE A 133 7.00 8.33 11.15
CA ILE A 133 8.47 8.26 11.27
C ILE A 133 9.13 8.67 9.95
N LEU A 134 8.66 8.14 8.82
CA LEU A 134 9.18 8.48 7.49
C LEU A 134 9.10 9.96 7.18
N ILE A 135 7.95 10.58 7.43
CA ILE A 135 7.75 12.01 7.16
C ILE A 135 8.70 12.84 8.02
N VAL A 136 8.85 12.50 9.30
CA VAL A 136 9.82 13.15 10.20
C VAL A 136 11.24 12.99 9.67
N CYS A 137 11.61 11.80 9.19
CA CYS A 137 12.93 11.53 8.62
C CYS A 137 13.18 12.30 7.33
N GLN A 138 12.18 12.40 6.45
CA GLN A 138 12.25 13.16 5.20
C GLN A 138 12.50 14.64 5.49
N ILE A 139 11.80 15.22 6.48
CA ILE A 139 11.99 16.60 6.92
C ILE A 139 13.38 16.81 7.53
N LEU A 140 13.83 15.90 8.42
CA LEU A 140 15.15 15.99 9.04
C LEU A 140 16.29 15.83 8.03
N SER A 141 16.14 14.97 7.01
CA SER A 141 17.15 14.76 5.96
C SER A 141 17.36 15.99 5.07
N TYR A 142 16.41 16.92 5.04
CA TYR A 142 16.59 18.20 4.34
C TYR A 142 17.57 19.13 5.07
N ILE A 143 17.81 18.91 6.38
CA ILE A 143 18.80 19.63 7.19
C ILE A 143 20.08 18.78 7.29
N PRO A 144 21.13 19.05 6.49
CA PRO A 144 22.29 18.15 6.34
C PRO A 144 23.12 17.89 7.61
N ILE A 145 22.91 18.65 8.67
CA ILE A 145 23.67 18.56 9.94
C ILE A 145 23.25 17.31 10.77
N ILE A 146 22.11 16.66 10.47
CA ILE A 146 21.54 15.53 11.23
C ILE A 146 21.57 14.20 10.43
N ASN A 147 22.43 14.07 9.42
CA ASN A 147 22.41 12.95 8.47
C ASN A 147 22.59 11.54 9.10
N ILE A 148 23.30 11.42 10.23
CA ILE A 148 23.48 10.13 10.92
C ILE A 148 22.17 9.59 11.50
N LEU A 149 21.28 10.47 11.98
CA LEU A 149 19.98 10.08 12.53
C LEU A 149 19.03 9.62 11.42
N ALA A 150 19.10 10.25 10.25
CA ALA A 150 18.32 9.88 9.07
C ALA A 150 18.67 8.47 8.56
N ALA A 151 19.96 8.10 8.57
CA ALA A 151 20.39 6.76 8.18
C ALA A 151 19.86 5.65 9.12
N ILE A 152 19.92 5.88 10.44
CA ILE A 152 19.37 4.94 11.44
C ILE A 152 17.87 4.78 11.26
N ALA A 153 17.16 5.90 11.05
CA ALA A 153 15.73 5.87 10.89
C ALA A 153 15.30 5.24 9.55
N ALA A 154 16.06 5.44 8.46
CA ALA A 154 15.86 4.73 7.20
C ALA A 154 16.00 3.22 7.37
N PHE A 155 17.01 2.76 8.15
CA PHE A 155 17.21 1.35 8.46
C PHE A 155 16.03 0.76 9.27
N LEU A 156 15.59 1.44 10.33
CA LEU A 156 14.43 1.01 11.12
C LEU A 156 13.15 0.97 10.28
N THR A 157 12.95 1.98 9.45
CA THR A 157 11.78 2.02 8.56
C THR A 157 11.81 0.87 7.56
N ALA A 158 12.97 0.55 6.97
CA ALA A 158 13.08 -0.57 6.04
C ALA A 158 12.62 -1.89 6.69
N ILE A 159 12.99 -2.13 7.95
CA ILE A 159 12.55 -3.30 8.72
C ILE A 159 11.03 -3.26 8.94
N VAL A 160 10.50 -2.13 9.44
CA VAL A 160 9.07 -1.98 9.71
C VAL A 160 8.25 -2.16 8.44
N GLN A 161 8.69 -1.58 7.32
CA GLN A 161 8.01 -1.68 6.04
C GLN A 161 8.05 -3.09 5.47
N LEU A 162 9.15 -3.84 5.68
CA LEU A 162 9.23 -5.26 5.34
C LEU A 162 8.25 -6.09 6.17
N VAL A 163 8.20 -5.88 7.49
CA VAL A 163 7.23 -6.57 8.37
C VAL A 163 5.80 -6.22 7.95
N ALA A 164 5.53 -4.94 7.70
CA ALA A 164 4.20 -4.46 7.36
C ALA A 164 3.73 -5.00 6.00
N SER A 165 4.62 -5.09 5.01
CA SER A 165 4.31 -5.68 3.70
C SER A 165 4.03 -7.18 3.78
N ILE A 166 4.79 -7.93 4.60
CA ILE A 166 4.50 -9.36 4.86
C ILE A 166 3.15 -9.52 5.56
N LEU A 167 2.88 -8.74 6.60
CA LEU A 167 1.60 -8.78 7.31
C LEU A 167 0.43 -8.40 6.39
N TYR A 168 0.61 -7.41 5.53
CA TYR A 168 -0.37 -7.00 4.54
C TYR A 168 -0.66 -8.12 3.54
N LEU A 169 0.38 -8.82 3.04
CA LEU A 169 0.20 -9.99 2.16
C LEU A 169 -0.56 -11.12 2.85
N ILE A 170 -0.22 -11.47 4.09
CA ILE A 170 -0.92 -12.48 4.89
C ILE A 170 -2.38 -12.06 5.09
N PHE A 171 -2.62 -10.79 5.37
CA PHE A 171 -3.97 -10.24 5.52
C PHE A 171 -4.78 -10.33 4.23
N LEU A 172 -4.20 -9.92 3.09
CA LEU A 172 -4.87 -10.02 1.78
C LEU A 172 -5.21 -11.46 1.42
N TRP A 173 -4.29 -12.41 1.69
CA TRP A 173 -4.50 -13.84 1.45
C TRP A 173 -5.56 -14.46 2.36
N SER A 174 -5.55 -14.11 3.64
CA SER A 174 -6.55 -14.61 4.57
C SER A 174 -7.92 -14.01 4.28
N SER A 175 -7.99 -12.71 3.99
CA SER A 175 -9.24 -12.02 3.70
C SER A 175 -9.90 -12.54 2.44
N GLN A 176 -9.15 -12.72 1.35
CA GLN A 176 -9.72 -13.30 0.13
C GLN A 176 -10.25 -14.73 0.36
N LYS A 177 -9.54 -15.56 1.13
CA LYS A 177 -9.91 -16.96 1.34
C LYS A 177 -11.20 -17.05 2.18
N THR A 178 -11.29 -16.21 3.20
CA THR A 178 -12.49 -16.11 4.04
C THR A 178 -13.69 -15.52 3.27
N LEU A 179 -13.46 -14.56 2.38
CA LEU A 179 -14.51 -13.92 1.56
C LEU A 179 -14.95 -14.76 0.35
N GLN A 180 -14.10 -15.66 -0.17
CA GLN A 180 -14.42 -16.55 -1.29
C GLN A 180 -14.86 -17.95 -0.85
N GLY A 181 -14.51 -18.36 0.39
CA GLY A 181 -14.83 -19.67 0.95
C GLY A 181 -16.16 -19.74 1.71
N LYS A 182 -16.90 -18.63 1.78
CA LYS A 182 -18.31 -18.56 2.19
C LYS A 182 -19.14 -18.20 0.98
#